data_AF-A0A8T9QB92-F1
#
_entry.id   AF-A0A8T9QB92-F1
#
_cell.length_a   1.000
_cell.length_b   1.000
_cell.length_c   1.000
_cell.angle_alpha   90.00
_cell.angle_beta   90.00
_cell.angle_gamma   90.00
#
_symmetry.space_group_name_H-M   'P 1'
#
loop_
_entity.id
_entity.type
_entity.pdbx_description
1 polymer ?
#
loop_
_entity_poly.entity_id
_entity_poly.type
_entity_poly.pdbx_seq_one_letter_code
_entity_poly.pdbx_strand_id
1 'polypeptide(L)'
;MIFPNVGLLTLGVSLAMVLIFYYLINRAMGVATFNKVRHWVIFLVVNALLAFIIGIWQANSQAVASHSYIYWMSTWNAILGLFWFFLFSVILKRGSTNASTTPF
;
A
#
# COMPACT_ATOMS: atom_id res chain seq x y z
N MET A 1 -7.81 -9.62 18.56
CA MET A 1 -8.09 -8.16 18.44
C MET A 1 -8.01 -7.78 16.97
N ILE A 2 -9.09 -7.27 16.37
CA ILE A 2 -9.16 -7.08 14.89
C ILE A 2 -8.49 -5.78 14.46
N PHE A 3 -8.84 -4.65 15.09
CA PHE A 3 -8.42 -3.32 14.66
C PHE A 3 -6.89 -3.09 14.66
N PRO A 4 -6.14 -3.47 15.73
CA PRO A 4 -4.69 -3.29 15.73
C PRO A 4 -3.99 -4.12 14.65
N ASN A 5 -4.45 -5.36 14.43
CA ASN A 5 -3.87 -6.26 13.44
C ASN A 5 -4.10 -5.74 12.01
N VAL A 6 -5.32 -5.28 11.69
CA VAL A 6 -5.60 -4.69 10.36
C VAL A 6 -4.71 -3.47 10.11
N GLY A 7 -4.59 -2.57 11.08
CA GLY A 7 -3.72 -1.39 10.94
C GLY A 7 -2.26 -1.77 10.73
N LEU A 8 -1.75 -2.73 11.49
CA LEU A 8 -0.35 -3.17 11.40
C LEU A 8 -0.04 -3.90 10.08
N LEU A 9 -0.96 -4.73 9.60
CA LEU A 9 -0.85 -5.37 8.28
C LEU A 9 -0.91 -4.33 7.14
N THR A 10 -1.76 -3.33 7.26
CA THR A 10 -1.88 -2.24 6.27
C THR A 10 -0.61 -1.42 6.18
N LEU A 11 0.00 -1.12 7.34
CA LEU A 11 1.32 -0.49 7.41
C LEU A 11 2.40 -1.36 6.75
N GLY A 12 2.45 -2.65 7.11
CA GLY A 12 3.43 -3.59 6.57
C GLY A 12 3.32 -3.75 5.05
N VAL A 13 2.11 -3.91 4.52
CA VAL A 13 1.86 -4.05 3.07
C VAL A 13 2.15 -2.76 2.32
N SER A 14 1.75 -1.61 2.87
CA SER A 14 2.06 -0.30 2.26
C SER A 14 3.56 -0.07 2.18
N LEU A 15 4.30 -0.39 3.25
CA LEU A 15 5.75 -0.30 3.27
C LEU A 15 6.38 -1.28 2.27
N ALA A 16 5.94 -2.54 2.26
CA ALA A 16 6.44 -3.56 1.34
C ALA A 16 6.21 -3.15 -0.13
N MET A 17 5.04 -2.62 -0.46
CA MET A 17 4.73 -2.14 -1.81
C MET A 17 5.63 -0.98 -2.25
N VAL A 18 5.90 -0.02 -1.36
CA VAL A 18 6.83 1.08 -1.65
C VAL A 18 8.26 0.55 -1.81
N LEU A 19 8.70 -0.37 -0.96
CA LEU A 19 10.03 -1.00 -1.10
C LEU A 19 10.15 -1.76 -2.43
N ILE A 20 9.12 -2.50 -2.82
CA ILE A 20 9.07 -3.20 -4.09
C ILE A 20 9.18 -2.21 -5.25
N PHE A 21 8.41 -1.11 -5.22
CA PHE A 21 8.41 -0.11 -6.28
C PHE A 21 9.76 0.63 -6.40
N TYR A 22 10.29 1.19 -5.31
CA TYR A 22 11.48 2.05 -5.36
C TYR A 22 12.83 1.32 -5.31
N TYR A 23 12.89 0.10 -4.74
CA TYR A 23 14.17 -0.59 -4.49
C TYR A 23 14.31 -1.94 -5.21
N LEU A 24 13.23 -2.70 -5.43
CA LEU A 24 13.30 -3.94 -6.20
C LEU A 24 13.14 -3.66 -7.69
N ILE A 25 12.00 -3.08 -8.08
CA ILE A 25 11.64 -2.86 -9.47
C ILE A 25 12.61 -1.86 -10.13
N ASN A 26 12.84 -0.72 -9.48
CA ASN A 26 13.77 0.30 -10.00
C ASN A 26 15.24 -0.12 -10.03
N ARG A 27 15.63 -1.11 -9.21
CA ARG A 27 17.01 -1.64 -9.22
C ARG A 27 17.16 -2.79 -10.23
N ALA A 28 16.16 -3.67 -10.33
CA ALA A 28 16.19 -4.84 -11.20
C ALA A 28 15.94 -4.49 -12.67
N MET A 29 15.00 -3.57 -12.94
CA MET A 29 14.84 -2.99 -14.26
C MET A 29 15.75 -1.77 -14.34
N GLY A 30 16.97 -1.96 -14.87
CA GLY A 30 17.91 -0.88 -15.19
C GLY A 30 17.42 0.11 -16.27
N VAL A 31 16.10 0.24 -16.44
CA VAL A 31 15.42 0.98 -17.49
C VAL A 31 14.50 1.99 -16.83
N ALA A 32 14.67 3.26 -17.17
CA ALA A 32 13.89 4.40 -16.68
C ALA A 32 12.39 4.38 -17.06
N THR A 33 11.84 3.24 -17.47
CA THR A 33 10.46 3.06 -17.91
C THR A 33 9.48 3.03 -16.74
N PHE A 34 9.86 2.46 -15.59
CA PHE A 34 8.98 2.32 -14.42
C PHE A 34 8.85 3.58 -13.54
N ASN A 35 9.50 4.68 -13.93
CA ASN A 35 9.55 5.91 -13.15
C ASN A 35 8.42 6.91 -13.47
N LYS A 36 7.43 6.52 -14.28
CA LYS A 36 6.30 7.39 -14.62
C LYS A 36 5.27 7.44 -13.50
N VAL A 37 4.66 8.61 -13.30
CA VAL A 37 3.50 8.84 -12.39
C VAL A 37 2.42 7.77 -12.57
N ARG A 38 2.17 7.30 -13.80
CA ARG A 38 1.18 6.25 -14.09
C ARG A 38 1.46 4.94 -13.34
N HIS A 39 2.70 4.46 -13.28
CA HIS A 39 3.03 3.22 -12.56
C HIS A 39 2.89 3.41 -11.06
N TRP A 40 3.28 4.57 -10.55
CA TRP A 40 3.08 4.91 -9.14
C TRP A 40 1.59 4.93 -8.76
N VAL A 41 0.73 5.54 -9.59
CA VAL A 41 -0.73 5.53 -9.36
C VAL A 41 -1.30 4.11 -9.40
N ILE A 42 -0.82 3.24 -10.30
CA ILE A 42 -1.24 1.84 -10.31
C ILE A 42 -0.88 1.17 -8.98
N PHE A 43 0.34 1.34 -8.48
CA PHE A 43 0.76 0.77 -7.19
C PHE A 43 -0.02 1.35 -6.01
N LEU A 44 -0.34 2.65 -6.04
CA LEU A 44 -1.18 3.31 -5.05
C LEU A 44 -2.59 2.67 -5.00
N VAL A 45 -3.22 2.48 -6.16
CA VAL A 45 -4.56 1.87 -6.26
C VAL A 45 -4.51 0.40 -5.83
N VAL A 46 -3.52 -0.36 -6.28
CA VAL A 46 -3.32 -1.76 -5.86
C VAL A 46 -3.14 -1.85 -4.35
N ASN A 47 -2.36 -0.94 -3.75
CA ASN A 47 -2.19 -0.91 -2.29
C ASN A 47 -3.51 -0.66 -1.56
N ALA A 48 -4.34 0.26 -2.04
CA ALA A 48 -5.65 0.51 -1.47
C ALA A 48 -6.59 -0.70 -1.55
N LEU A 49 -6.59 -1.39 -2.70
CA LEU A 49 -7.36 -2.63 -2.88
C LEU A 49 -6.86 -3.74 -1.95
N LEU A 50 -5.55 -3.90 -1.79
CA LEU A 50 -4.97 -4.86 -0.84
C LEU A 50 -5.37 -4.51 0.60
N ALA A 51 -5.28 -3.25 1.00
CA ALA A 51 -5.71 -2.80 2.33
C ALA A 51 -7.21 -3.07 2.58
N PHE A 52 -8.06 -2.85 1.57
CA PHE A 52 -9.48 -3.20 1.65
C PHE A 52 -9.69 -4.72 1.86
N ILE A 53 -9.02 -5.54 1.04
CA ILE A 53 -9.11 -7.00 1.10
C ILE A 53 -8.62 -7.53 2.45
N ILE A 54 -7.53 -6.97 2.99
CA ILE A 54 -6.99 -7.33 4.32
C ILE A 54 -8.02 -7.05 5.42
N GLY A 55 -8.73 -5.91 5.34
CA GLY A 55 -9.79 -5.59 6.31
C GLY A 55 -10.91 -6.65 6.32
N ILE A 56 -11.37 -7.07 5.14
CA ILE A 56 -12.38 -8.11 4.99
C ILE A 56 -11.83 -9.47 5.46
N TRP A 57 -10.63 -9.84 5.02
CA TRP A 57 -10.01 -11.11 5.35
C TRP A 57 -9.83 -11.25 6.86
N GLN A 58 -9.30 -10.23 7.54
CA GLN A 58 -9.08 -10.27 8.98
C GLN A 58 -10.39 -10.36 9.77
N ALA A 59 -11.45 -9.68 9.31
CA ALA A 59 -12.77 -9.79 9.92
C ALA A 59 -13.34 -11.21 9.80
N ASN A 60 -13.21 -11.84 8.63
CA ASN A 60 -13.63 -13.21 8.40
C ASN A 60 -12.80 -14.22 9.21
N SER A 61 -11.48 -14.05 9.30
CA SER A 61 -10.57 -14.92 10.07
C SER A 61 -10.81 -14.88 11.57
N GLN A 62 -11.60 -13.93 12.07
CA GLN A 62 -11.95 -13.82 13.49
C GLN A 62 -13.42 -14.23 13.73
N ALA A 63 -14.06 -14.86 12.75
CA ALA A 63 -15.46 -15.33 12.82
C ALA A 63 -16.45 -14.23 13.26
N VAL A 64 -16.18 -12.98 12.86
CA VAL A 64 -17.03 -11.84 13.18
C VAL A 64 -18.35 -11.97 12.41
N ALA A 65 -19.47 -11.68 13.08
CA ALA A 65 -20.77 -11.64 12.43
C ALA A 65 -20.75 -10.67 11.23
N SER A 66 -21.16 -11.17 10.06
CA SER A 66 -21.20 -10.41 8.81
C SER A 66 -22.17 -9.24 8.93
N HIS A 67 -21.64 -8.04 9.07
CA HIS A 67 -22.40 -6.79 9.16
C HIS A 67 -21.85 -5.74 8.19
N SER A 68 -22.69 -4.79 7.80
CA SER A 68 -22.33 -3.68 6.91
C SER A 68 -21.14 -2.86 7.42
N TYR A 69 -20.92 -2.82 8.75
CA TYR A 69 -19.81 -2.09 9.35
C TYR A 69 -18.44 -2.63 8.90
N ILE A 70 -18.32 -3.92 8.54
CA ILE A 70 -17.05 -4.52 8.07
C ILE A 70 -16.62 -3.87 6.76
N TYR A 71 -17.57 -3.64 5.84
CA TYR A 71 -17.27 -2.95 4.59
C TYR A 71 -16.90 -1.49 4.84
N TRP A 72 -17.57 -0.82 5.79
CA TRP A 72 -17.23 0.56 6.15
C TRP A 72 -15.82 0.67 6.73
N MET A 73 -15.46 -0.22 7.65
CA MET A 73 -14.12 -0.33 8.21
C MET A 73 -13.08 -0.60 7.11
N SER A 74 -13.34 -1.55 6.21
CA SER A 74 -12.41 -1.88 5.12
C SER A 74 -12.22 -0.73 4.15
N THR A 75 -13.27 0.06 3.88
CA THR A 75 -13.17 1.29 3.09
C THR A 75 -12.26 2.32 3.77
N TRP A 76 -12.44 2.54 5.08
CA TRP A 76 -11.53 3.40 5.84
C TRP A 76 -10.09 2.88 5.83
N ASN A 77 -9.91 1.56 5.91
CA ASN A 77 -8.60 0.95 5.83
C ASN A 77 -7.95 1.11 4.45
N ALA A 78 -8.73 1.09 3.37
CA ALA A 78 -8.26 1.39 2.02
C ALA A 78 -7.77 2.83 1.90
N ILE A 79 -8.52 3.79 2.47
CA ILE A 79 -8.13 5.21 2.53
C ILE A 79 -6.83 5.38 3.33
N LEU A 80 -6.72 4.71 4.47
CA LEU A 80 -5.47 4.70 5.24
C LEU A 80 -4.32 4.06 4.47
N GLY A 81 -4.57 3.00 3.69
CA GLY A 81 -3.60 2.40 2.79
C GLY A 81 -3.08 3.39 1.73
N LEU A 82 -3.97 4.19 1.12
CA LEU A 82 -3.57 5.27 0.21
C LEU A 82 -2.65 6.26 0.91
N PHE A 83 -3.05 6.70 2.10
CA PHE A 83 -2.29 7.65 2.91
C PHE A 83 -0.89 7.12 3.27
N TRP A 84 -0.80 5.88 3.77
CA TRP A 84 0.47 5.28 4.16
C TRP A 84 1.40 5.02 2.99
N PHE A 85 0.88 4.53 1.86
CA PHE A 85 1.69 4.36 0.65
C PHE A 85 2.25 5.70 0.16
N PHE A 86 1.41 6.74 0.13
CA PHE A 86 1.85 8.09 -0.24
C PHE A 86 2.93 8.60 0.72
N LEU A 87 2.70 8.50 2.03
CA LEU A 87 3.65 8.96 3.04
C LEU A 87 4.99 8.23 2.94
N PHE A 88 4.97 6.90 2.82
CA PHE A 88 6.20 6.11 2.66
C PHE A 88 6.92 6.41 1.34
N SER A 89 6.19 6.69 0.25
CA SER A 89 6.78 7.10 -1.02
C SER A 89 7.61 8.38 -0.83
N VAL A 90 7.03 9.41 -0.21
CA VAL A 90 7.70 10.69 0.08
C VAL A 90 8.95 10.51 0.95
N ILE A 91 8.89 9.64 1.96
CA ILE A 91 10.02 9.40 2.87
C ILE A 91 11.13 8.62 2.16
N LEU A 92 10.78 7.56 1.42
CA LEU A 92 11.74 6.59 0.89
C LEU A 92 12.29 6.96 -0.50
N LYS A 93 11.68 7.92 -1.22
CA LYS A 93 12.17 8.39 -2.53
C LYS A 93 13.64 8.79 -2.51
N ARG A 94 14.09 9.46 -1.42
CA ARG A 94 15.48 9.95 -1.31
C ARG A 94 16.53 8.84 -1.33
N GLY A 95 16.15 7.61 -0.99
CA GLY A 95 17.05 6.46 -1.04
C GLY A 95 17.04 5.69 -2.37
N SER A 96 16.17 6.04 -3.33
CA SER A 96 16.11 5.35 -4.62
C SER A 96 17.17 5.88 -5.60
N THR A 97 17.86 4.98 -6.29
CA THR A 97 18.94 5.30 -7.27
C THR A 97 18.48 6.23 -8.40
N ASN A 98 17.17 6.27 -8.68
CA ASN A 98 16.55 7.10 -9.73
C ASN A 98 15.67 8.23 -9.14
N ALA A 99 15.96 8.72 -7.93
CA ALA A 99 15.17 9.73 -7.21
C ALA A 99 14.81 11.00 -8.01
N SER A 100 15.59 11.35 -9.04
CA SER A 100 15.31 12.51 -9.91
C SER A 100 14.12 12.25 -10.87
N THR A 101 13.91 11.00 -11.30
CA THR A 101 12.93 10.67 -12.34
C THR A 101 11.67 9.99 -11.80
N THR A 102 11.67 9.50 -10.56
CA THR A 102 10.48 8.92 -9.93
C THR A 102 9.56 9.97 -9.28
N PRO A 103 8.23 9.81 -9.41
CA PRO A 103 7.28 10.56 -8.60
C PRO A 103 7.50 10.25 -7.11
N PHE A 104 7.12 11.24 -6.28
CA PHE A 104 7.07 11.31 -4.81
C PHE A 104 7.83 10.31 -3.96
#